data_AF-A0A7X9ZEU5-F1
#
_entry.id   AF-A0A7X9ZEU5-F1
#
_cell.length_a   1.000
_cell.length_b   1.000
_cell.length_c   1.000
_cell.angle_alpha   90.00
_cell.angle_beta   90.00
_cell.angle_gamma   90.00
#
_symmetry.space_group_name_H-M   'P 1'
#
loop_
_entity.id
_entity.type
_entity.pdbx_description
1 polymer ?
#
loop_
_entity_poly.entity_id
_entity_poly.type
_entity_poly.pdbx_seq_one_letter_code
_entity_poly.pdbx_strand_id
1 'polypeptide(L)'
;MELKEELQAAADQLSLARRKFVKGEEGLRLLNQSREAFINSLRNTGLTYAEAKIKYDNCLDEQEAQQHHVRQQMEYAERMHQFVLNKIAQQTATA
;
A
#
# COMPACT_ATOMS: atom_id res chain seq x y z
N MET A 1 -28.99 -4.75 13.29
CA MET A 1 -28.86 -4.35 11.87
C MET A 1 -27.54 -3.61 11.68
N GLU A 2 -27.24 -2.61 12.50
CA GLU A 2 -25.98 -1.82 12.44
C GLU A 2 -24.68 -2.63 12.47
N LEU A 3 -24.53 -3.65 13.31
CA LEU A 3 -23.24 -4.36 13.41
C LEU A 3 -22.86 -5.19 12.18
N LYS A 4 -23.87 -5.70 11.48
CA LYS A 4 -23.64 -6.43 10.23
C LYS A 4 -23.17 -5.46 9.14
N GLU A 5 -23.70 -4.24 9.14
CA GLU A 5 -23.29 -3.17 8.24
C GLU A 5 -21.89 -2.62 8.60
N GLU A 6 -21.59 -2.41 9.89
CA GLU A 6 -20.24 -2.08 10.36
C GLU A 6 -19.22 -3.15 9.95
N LEU A 7 -19.57 -4.44 10.09
CA LEU A 7 -18.67 -5.54 9.71
C LEU A 7 -18.42 -5.55 8.20
N GLN A 8 -19.46 -5.38 7.40
CA GLN A 8 -19.34 -5.34 5.95
C GLN A 8 -18.47 -4.14 5.50
N ALA A 9 -18.71 -2.96 6.07
CA ALA A 9 -17.93 -1.77 5.76
C ALA A 9 -16.44 -1.95 6.13
N ALA A 10 -16.15 -2.54 7.30
CA ALA A 10 -14.77 -2.83 7.70
C ALA A 10 -14.10 -3.87 6.79
N ALA A 11 -14.83 -4.90 6.36
CA ALA A 11 -14.34 -5.91 5.43
C ALA A 11 -14.03 -5.32 4.04
N ASP A 12 -14.91 -4.43 3.53
CA ASP A 12 -14.72 -3.76 2.25
C ASP A 12 -13.51 -2.82 2.28
N GLN A 13 -13.32 -2.07 3.37
CA GLN A 13 -12.15 -1.23 3.57
C GLN A 13 -10.85 -2.05 3.64
N LEU A 14 -10.84 -3.16 4.39
CA LEU A 14 -9.69 -4.06 4.47
C LEU A 14 -9.36 -4.68 3.10
N SER A 15 -10.37 -5.12 2.35
CA SER A 15 -10.20 -5.66 1.00
C SER A 15 -9.62 -4.63 0.03
N LEU A 16 -10.08 -3.38 0.09
CA LEU A 16 -9.52 -2.28 -0.70
C LEU A 16 -8.07 -2.00 -0.32
N ALA A 17 -7.75 -1.93 0.97
CA ALA A 17 -6.41 -1.65 1.45
C ALA A 17 -5.41 -2.73 1.04
N ARG A 18 -5.79 -4.02 1.16
CA ARG A 18 -4.97 -5.16 0.69
C ARG A 18 -4.69 -5.10 -0.81
N ARG A 19 -5.71 -4.78 -1.63
CA ARG A 19 -5.51 -4.61 -3.09
C ARG A 19 -4.53 -3.50 -3.43
N LYS A 20 -4.63 -2.35 -2.74
CA LYS A 20 -3.69 -1.24 -2.92
C LYS A 20 -2.27 -1.62 -2.52
N PHE A 21 -2.12 -2.30 -1.38
CA PHE A 21 -0.83 -2.76 -0.87
C PHE A 21 -0.14 -3.70 -1.86
N VAL A 22 -0.83 -4.75 -2.33
CA VAL A 22 -0.27 -5.71 -3.30
C VAL A 22 0.12 -5.03 -4.61
N LYS A 23 -0.72 -4.11 -5.11
CA LYS A 23 -0.40 -3.35 -6.32
C LYS A 23 0.86 -2.49 -6.15
N GLY A 24 1.04 -1.89 -4.97
CA GLY A 24 2.23 -1.09 -4.66
C GLY A 24 3.50 -1.93 -4.54
N GLU A 25 3.44 -3.11 -3.90
CA GLU A 25 4.58 -4.06 -3.86
C GLU A 25 5.01 -4.47 -5.28
N GLU A 26 4.04 -4.78 -6.14
CA GLU A 26 4.32 -5.13 -7.53
C GLU A 26 4.93 -3.95 -8.31
N GLY A 27 4.42 -2.74 -8.10
CA GLY A 27 4.99 -1.52 -8.69
C GLY A 27 6.45 -1.29 -8.28
N LEU A 28 6.76 -1.41 -6.98
CA LEU A 28 8.12 -1.30 -6.47
C LEU A 28 9.05 -2.38 -7.02
N ARG A 29 8.56 -3.62 -7.13
CA ARG A 29 9.30 -4.73 -7.72
C ARG A 29 9.69 -4.42 -9.16
N LEU A 30 8.74 -3.91 -9.96
CA LEU A 30 8.99 -3.52 -11.34
C LEU A 30 9.94 -2.30 -11.44
N LEU A 31 9.80 -1.31 -10.56
CA LEU A 31 10.70 -0.16 -10.51
C LEU A 31 12.15 -0.58 -10.22
N ASN A 32 12.36 -1.50 -9.27
CA ASN A 32 13.67 -2.06 -8.98
C ASN A 32 14.25 -2.82 -10.18
N GLN A 33 13.45 -3.65 -10.84
CA GLN A 33 13.88 -4.41 -12.02
C GLN A 33 14.20 -3.53 -13.24
N SER A 34 13.56 -2.36 -13.34
CA SER A 34 13.72 -1.43 -14.46
C SER A 34 14.84 -0.40 -14.29
N ARG A 35 15.62 -0.46 -13.19
CA ARG A 35 16.63 0.55 -12.83
C ARG A 35 17.48 1.05 -14.00
N GLU A 36 18.17 0.15 -14.69
CA GLU A 36 19.07 0.54 -15.78
C GLU A 36 18.31 1.10 -17.00
N ALA A 37 17.13 0.54 -17.31
CA ALA A 37 16.30 1.03 -18.40
C ALA A 37 15.77 2.45 -18.10
N PHE A 38 15.35 2.69 -16.86
CA PHE A 38 14.89 4.00 -16.38
C PHE A 38 16.02 5.03 -16.46
N ILE A 39 17.20 4.72 -15.90
CA ILE A 39 18.36 5.60 -15.93
C ILE A 39 18.77 5.91 -17.37
N ASN A 40 18.80 4.92 -18.26
CA ASN A 40 19.14 5.14 -19.66
C ASN A 40 18.08 5.98 -20.41
N SER A 41 16.80 5.79 -20.10
CA SER A 41 15.72 6.65 -20.62
C SER A 41 15.94 8.12 -20.23
N LEU A 42 16.28 8.38 -18.96
CA LEU A 42 16.63 9.72 -18.49
C LEU A 42 17.88 10.29 -19.16
N ARG A 43 18.89 9.46 -19.42
CA ARG A 43 20.10 9.92 -20.12
C ARG A 43 19.83 10.32 -21.56
N ASN A 44 18.86 9.68 -22.22
CA ASN A 44 18.44 10.05 -23.58
C ASN A 44 17.79 11.45 -23.64
N THR A 45 17.48 12.08 -22.51
CA THR A 45 17.00 13.47 -22.46
C THR A 45 18.12 14.49 -22.25
N GLY A 46 19.39 14.04 -22.22
CA GLY A 46 20.57 14.90 -22.05
C GLY A 46 21.15 14.92 -20.63
N LEU A 47 20.60 14.15 -19.70
CA LEU A 47 21.15 14.01 -18.35
C LEU A 47 22.42 13.16 -18.35
N THR A 48 23.37 13.53 -17.49
CA THR A 48 24.49 12.65 -17.15
C THR A 48 23.99 11.42 -16.38
N TYR A 49 24.81 10.37 -16.30
CA TYR A 49 24.48 9.20 -15.50
C TYR A 49 24.23 9.54 -14.03
N ALA A 50 25.03 10.44 -13.45
CA ALA A 50 24.89 10.85 -12.05
C ALA A 50 23.55 11.54 -11.79
N GLU A 51 23.15 12.47 -12.65
CA GLU A 51 21.86 13.17 -12.54
C GLU A 51 20.66 12.22 -12.76
N ALA A 52 20.77 11.33 -13.75
CA ALA A 52 19.74 10.33 -14.00
C ALA A 52 19.60 9.34 -12.84
N LYS A 53 20.71 8.92 -12.24
CA LYS A 53 20.73 8.07 -11.05
C LYS A 53 20.04 8.76 -9.87
N ILE A 54 20.36 10.03 -9.59
CA ILE A 54 19.72 10.78 -8.50
C ILE A 54 18.20 10.84 -8.69
N LYS A 55 17.73 11.07 -9.91
CA LYS A 55 16.29 11.10 -10.20
C LYS A 55 15.62 9.73 -10.01
N TYR A 56 16.30 8.64 -10.40
CA TYR A 56 15.80 7.29 -10.15
C TYR A 56 15.74 7.01 -8.64
N ASP A 57 16.81 7.29 -7.90
CA ASP A 57 16.88 7.05 -6.46
C ASP A 57 15.79 7.85 -5.72
N ASN A 58 15.60 9.12 -6.04
CA ASN A 58 14.52 9.94 -5.46
C ASN A 58 13.13 9.34 -5.77
N CYS A 59 12.91 8.85 -6.99
CA CYS A 59 11.64 8.22 -7.35
C CYS A 59 11.43 6.93 -6.55
N LEU A 60 12.47 6.12 -6.37
CA LEU A 60 12.40 4.91 -5.56
C LEU A 60 12.08 5.25 -4.10
N ASP A 61 12.78 6.20 -3.49
CA ASP A 61 12.55 6.65 -2.12
C ASP A 61 11.11 7.14 -1.91
N GLU A 62 10.57 7.93 -2.84
CA GLU A 62 9.19 8.41 -2.79
C GLU A 62 8.18 7.26 -2.87
N GLN A 63 8.40 6.29 -3.76
CA GLN A 63 7.53 5.12 -3.89
C GLN A 63 7.60 4.20 -2.66
N GLU A 64 8.78 4.02 -2.08
CA GLU A 64 8.96 3.24 -0.84
C GLU A 64 8.26 3.91 0.35
N ALA A 65 8.41 5.22 0.50
CA ALA A 65 7.70 5.99 1.52
C ALA A 65 6.17 5.89 1.35
N GLN A 66 5.67 5.99 0.11
CA GLN A 66 4.25 5.81 -0.18
C GLN A 66 3.78 4.38 0.16
N GLN A 67 4.56 3.37 -0.17
CA GLN A 67 4.21 1.98 0.13
C GLN A 67 4.19 1.70 1.63
N HIS A 68 5.13 2.28 2.39
CA HIS A 68 5.09 2.25 3.86
C HIS A 68 3.80 2.83 4.40
N HIS A 69 3.34 3.96 3.85
CA HIS A 69 2.07 4.56 4.25
C HIS A 69 0.86 3.65 3.92
N VAL A 70 0.84 3.03 2.73
CA VAL A 70 -0.21 2.08 2.35
C VAL A 70 -0.24 0.86 3.26
N ARG A 71 0.93 0.36 3.67
CA ARG A 71 1.05 -0.73 4.66
C ARG A 71 0.39 -0.35 5.99
N GLN A 72 0.71 0.83 6.52
CA GLN A 72 0.11 1.33 7.76
C GLN A 72 -1.42 1.44 7.67
N GLN A 73 -1.95 1.90 6.52
CA GLN A 73 -3.40 1.95 6.28
C GLN A 73 -4.03 0.55 6.26
N MET A 74 -3.36 -0.44 5.66
CA MET A 74 -3.82 -1.83 5.64
C MET A 74 -3.85 -2.42 7.05
N GLU A 75 -2.78 -2.25 7.82
CA GLU A 75 -2.69 -2.71 9.21
C GLU A 75 -3.76 -2.04 10.10
N TYR A 76 -4.06 -0.76 9.85
CA TYR A 76 -5.16 -0.08 10.53
C TYR A 76 -6.52 -0.71 10.15
N ALA A 77 -6.80 -0.91 8.86
CA ALA A 77 -8.06 -1.52 8.42
C ALA A 77 -8.24 -2.94 8.99
N GLU A 78 -7.16 -3.70 9.13
CA GLU A 78 -7.18 -5.03 9.74
C GLU A 78 -7.54 -4.97 11.22
N ARG A 79 -6.97 -4.02 11.98
CA ARG A 79 -7.35 -3.78 13.38
C ARG A 79 -8.80 -3.37 13.52
N MET A 80 -9.32 -2.53 12.62
CA MET A 80 -10.72 -2.11 12.65
C MET A 80 -11.68 -3.26 12.36
N HIS A 81 -11.36 -4.10 11.37
CA HIS A 81 -12.14 -5.30 11.09
C HIS A 81 -12.15 -6.26 12.29
N GLN A 82 -11.00 -6.51 12.92
CA GLN A 82 -10.91 -7.34 14.12
C GLN A 82 -11.69 -6.75 15.30
N PHE A 83 -11.65 -5.42 15.46
CA PHE A 83 -12.40 -4.72 16.50
C PHE A 83 -13.91 -4.95 16.36
N VAL A 84 -14.46 -4.82 15.15
CA VAL A 84 -15.90 -5.05 14.90
C VAL A 84 -16.27 -6.50 15.14
N LEU A 85 -15.44 -7.46 14.70
CA LEU A 85 -15.65 -8.88 15.00
C LEU A 85 -15.72 -9.16 16.50
N ASN A 86 -14.81 -8.57 17.28
CA ASN A 86 -14.78 -8.73 18.74
C ASN A 86 -16.03 -8.13 19.40
N LYS A 87 -16.49 -6.96 18.93
CA LYS A 87 -17.73 -6.31 19.40
C LYS A 87 -18.95 -7.21 19.15
N ILE A 88 -19.04 -7.83 17.98
CA ILE A 88 -20.12 -8.79 17.65
C ILE A 88 -20.06 -10.01 18.58
N ALA A 89 -18.88 -10.62 18.74
CA ALA A 89 -18.70 -11.79 19.59
C ALA A 89 -19.09 -11.52 21.06
N GLN A 90 -18.73 -10.35 21.59
CA GLN A 90 -19.11 -9.93 22.94
C GLN A 90 -20.62 -9.80 23.08
N GLN A 91 -21.31 -9.19 22.10
CA GLN A 91 -22.76 -9.06 22.16
C GLN A 91 -23.49 -10.41 22.08
N THR A 92 -23.01 -11.33 21.24
CA THR A 92 -23.55 -12.69 21.17
C THR A 92 -23.34 -13.48 22.46
N ALA A 93 -22.25 -13.24 23.19
CA ALA A 93 -21.98 -13.90 24.46
C ALA A 93 -22.83 -13.37 25.63
N THR A 94 -23.36 -12.15 25.52
CA THR A 94 -24.18 -11.50 26.56
C THR A 94 -25.69 -11.54 26.28
N ALA A 95 -26.11 -12.07 25.14
CA ALA A 95 -27.51 -12.21 24.72
C ALA A 95 -28.02 -13.63 24.99
#